data_AF-W7DRV4-F1
#
_entry.id   AF-W7DRV4-F1
#
_cell.length_a   1.000
_cell.length_b   1.000
_cell.length_c   1.000
_cell.angle_alpha   90.00
_cell.angle_beta   90.00
_cell.angle_gamma   90.00
#
_symmetry.space_group_name_H-M   'P 1'
#
loop_
_entity.id
_entity.type
_entity.pdbx_description
1 polymer ?
#
loop_
_entity_poly.entity_id
_entity_poly.type
_entity_poly.pdbx_seq_one_letter_code
_entity_poly.pdbx_strand_id
1 'polypeptide(L)'
;MGGHAFKNLYCPRINPDVYFQVKAQATTALQIVFTHVVVPAEMPEKNDYGDVDFLVCSPLHSPRPHTINDFPWEETVQLTKDAFGTTHGRRGYLTNDCMYFAVDASCDGEDYFIQIDVKVCFKPELFEWYTFGFGYASSSKIIGSMVKPLGLTIDPEGIHIRVEDLEETDHNESMLWISKDPKDVLRIAGLDFRIVNGRFKTKEEIYKYFARSWLFNPAHFAARLAEENYGNRLEERSAPWTHFIKEWVPGHYPGYRFTIGSSDTVNSENSGEGNITQDLETWYKHTRSAVRDKVFTTFPNTAEQYYTKRAAHRKRLEEQQLASLIMNAIPIGTSGWEAAVASVNLTFTHTPLAPPDLEPTPSHETPHPSLDFVTPVITYNNTLSPTQPKTIHLPPLPQWWRVWARQGVVNYVGMWRVRFEKEDK
;
A
#
# COMPACT_ATOMS: atom_id res chain seq x y z
N MET A 1 3.21 -0.26 25.42
CA MET A 1 3.62 0.39 26.70
C MET A 1 4.76 1.32 26.36
N GLY A 2 4.65 2.59 26.75
CA GLY A 2 5.66 3.64 26.55
C GLY A 2 6.43 3.93 27.85
N GLY A 3 7.46 4.78 27.81
CA GLY A 3 8.23 5.15 29.02
C GLY A 3 9.45 4.27 29.35
N HIS A 4 10.03 3.57 28.37
CA HIS A 4 11.18 2.65 28.58
C HIS A 4 12.48 3.09 27.90
N ALA A 5 12.58 4.33 27.44
CA ALA A 5 13.78 4.83 26.76
C ALA A 5 14.98 4.99 27.72
N PHE A 6 14.73 5.17 29.02
CA PHE A 6 15.76 5.36 30.05
C PHE A 6 15.73 4.24 31.07
N LYS A 7 16.64 3.26 30.95
CA LYS A 7 16.70 2.10 31.87
C LYS A 7 17.22 2.44 33.27
N ASN A 8 17.98 3.52 33.39
CA ASN A 8 18.69 3.91 34.61
C ASN A 8 18.05 5.12 35.32
N LEU A 9 16.92 5.63 34.80
CA LEU A 9 16.18 6.73 35.40
C LEU A 9 14.81 6.23 35.84
N TYR A 10 14.33 6.71 36.98
CA TYR A 10 13.00 6.39 37.44
C TYR A 10 11.97 7.22 36.65
N CYS A 11 11.30 6.57 35.69
CA CYS A 11 10.25 7.15 34.86
C CYS A 11 8.91 6.44 35.12
N PRO A 12 8.20 6.76 36.22
CA PRO A 12 6.94 6.11 36.55
C PRO A 12 5.83 6.46 35.56
N ARG A 13 4.75 5.67 35.59
CA ARG A 13 3.49 6.05 34.95
C ARG A 13 2.91 7.26 35.68
N ILE A 14 2.51 8.30 34.94
CA ILE A 14 1.96 9.55 35.47
C ILE A 14 0.45 9.64 35.26
N ASN A 15 -0.23 10.33 36.17
CA ASN A 15 -1.67 10.60 36.08
C ASN A 15 -1.97 11.66 34.98
N PRO A 16 -3.24 11.83 34.57
CA PRO A 16 -3.61 12.76 33.50
C PRO A 16 -3.25 14.22 33.80
N ASP A 17 -3.37 14.69 35.04
CA ASP A 17 -3.11 16.10 35.39
C ASP A 17 -1.63 16.45 35.17
N VAL A 18 -0.73 15.61 35.69
CA VAL A 18 0.72 15.74 35.48
C VAL A 18 1.06 15.63 34.00
N TYR A 19 0.43 14.68 33.29
CA TYR A 19 0.62 14.53 31.85
C TYR A 19 0.26 15.79 31.07
N PHE A 20 -0.92 16.39 31.33
CA PHE A 20 -1.36 17.60 30.62
C PHE A 20 -0.48 18.81 30.94
N GLN A 21 -0.02 18.94 32.18
CA GLN A 21 0.93 19.98 32.56
C GLN A 21 2.24 19.85 31.78
N VAL A 22 2.85 18.66 31.79
CA VAL A 22 4.14 18.42 31.13
C VAL A 22 4.00 18.55 29.62
N LYS A 23 2.90 18.06 29.05
CA LYS A 23 2.56 18.26 27.64
C LYS A 23 2.54 19.73 27.26
N ALA A 24 1.92 20.60 28.06
CA ALA A 24 1.86 22.03 27.77
C ALA A 24 3.24 22.71 27.87
N GLN A 25 4.00 22.39 28.93
CA GLN A 25 5.35 22.91 29.13
C GLN A 25 6.29 22.47 27.99
N ALA A 26 6.27 21.17 27.67
CA ALA A 26 7.11 20.61 26.63
C ALA A 26 6.73 21.11 25.23
N THR A 27 5.44 21.35 24.96
CA THR A 27 4.98 21.99 23.72
C THR A 27 5.64 23.37 23.57
N THR A 28 5.62 24.17 24.63
CA THR A 28 6.20 25.53 24.63
C THR A 28 7.70 25.48 24.41
N ALA A 29 8.41 24.58 25.10
CA ALA A 29 9.86 24.41 24.95
C ALA A 29 10.23 23.94 23.53
N LEU A 30 9.51 22.97 22.97
CA LEU A 30 9.79 22.47 21.62
C LEU A 30 9.51 23.51 20.53
N GLN A 31 8.56 24.43 20.74
CA GLN A 31 8.28 25.53 19.80
C GLN A 31 9.44 26.55 19.72
N ILE A 32 10.37 26.55 20.69
CA ILE A 32 11.60 27.35 20.62
C ILE A 32 12.62 26.69 19.67
N VAL A 33 12.51 25.38 19.44
CA VAL A 33 13.46 24.59 18.63
C VAL A 33 12.90 24.24 17.25
N PHE A 34 11.58 24.07 17.11
CA PHE A 34 10.91 23.60 15.89
C PHE A 34 9.76 24.52 15.48
N THR A 35 9.58 24.67 14.16
CA THR A 35 8.47 25.45 13.59
C THR A 35 7.12 24.73 13.78
N HIS A 36 7.11 23.42 13.58
CA HIS A 36 5.90 22.61 13.74
C HIS A 36 6.08 21.65 14.91
N VAL A 37 5.14 21.70 15.85
CA VAL A 37 5.11 20.84 17.04
C VAL A 37 3.65 20.41 17.24
N VAL A 38 3.42 19.11 17.34
CA VAL A 38 2.10 18.57 17.64
C VAL A 38 2.22 17.34 18.52
N VAL A 39 1.29 17.20 19.46
CA VAL A 39 1.03 15.93 20.12
C VAL A 39 -0.13 15.26 19.39
N PRO A 40 0.09 14.13 18.70
CA PRO A 40 -0.99 13.39 18.06
C PRO A 40 -2.12 13.12 19.05
N ALA A 41 -3.38 13.17 18.58
CA ALA A 41 -4.54 12.97 19.45
C ALA A 41 -4.43 11.65 20.23
N GLU A 42 -4.65 11.68 21.54
CA GLU A 42 -4.54 10.49 22.38
C GLU A 42 -5.84 9.69 22.40
N MET A 43 -5.74 8.42 22.80
CA MET A 43 -6.94 7.67 23.15
C MET A 43 -7.58 8.27 24.40
N PRO A 44 -8.90 8.57 24.38
CA PRO A 44 -9.63 9.01 25.56
C PRO A 44 -9.64 7.93 26.65
N GLU A 45 -9.96 8.34 27.88
CA GLU A 45 -10.13 7.45 29.04
C GLU A 45 -8.85 6.67 29.42
N LYS A 46 -7.66 7.20 29.07
CA LYS A 46 -6.41 6.73 29.67
C LYS A 46 -6.33 7.25 31.11
N ASN A 47 -6.13 6.32 32.04
CA ASN A 47 -5.96 6.63 33.46
C ASN A 47 -4.53 7.04 33.80
N ASP A 48 -3.57 6.68 32.94
CA ASP A 48 -2.14 6.95 33.16
C ASP A 48 -1.34 6.98 31.84
N TYR A 49 -0.13 7.54 31.91
CA TYR A 49 0.76 7.78 30.78
C TYR A 49 2.20 7.41 31.13
N GLY A 50 2.99 6.95 30.16
CA GLY A 50 4.38 6.53 30.41
C GLY A 50 5.38 7.53 29.82
N ASP A 51 4.92 8.26 28.82
CA ASP A 51 5.65 9.19 28.01
C ASP A 51 4.69 10.23 27.41
N VAL A 52 5.27 11.32 26.91
CA VAL A 52 4.60 12.31 26.06
C VAL A 52 5.20 12.24 24.65
N ASP A 53 4.42 11.79 23.67
CA ASP A 53 4.82 11.70 22.28
C ASP A 53 4.59 13.01 21.51
N PHE A 54 5.65 13.53 20.90
CA PHE A 54 5.62 14.68 20.01
C PHE A 54 6.01 14.28 18.59
N LEU A 55 5.32 14.85 17.62
CA LEU A 55 5.77 14.94 16.23
C LEU A 55 6.23 16.38 15.98
N VAL A 56 7.47 16.54 15.49
CA VAL A 56 8.07 17.84 15.21
C VAL A 56 8.59 17.92 13.78
N CYS A 57 8.68 19.11 13.22
CA CYS A 57 9.23 19.34 11.89
C CYS A 57 9.88 20.72 11.78
N SER A 58 10.81 20.87 10.83
CA SER A 58 11.45 22.14 10.47
C SER A 58 12.16 22.80 11.65
N PRO A 59 13.36 22.30 12.03
CA PRO A 59 14.14 22.89 13.13
C PRO A 59 14.54 24.34 12.83
N LEU A 60 14.33 25.24 13.78
CA LEU A 60 14.48 26.69 13.61
C LEU A 60 15.94 27.11 13.40
N HIS A 61 16.90 26.42 14.04
CA HIS A 61 18.33 26.67 13.87
C HIS A 61 18.88 26.19 12.51
N SER A 62 18.12 25.35 11.79
CA SER A 62 18.52 24.81 10.48
C SER A 62 17.33 24.73 9.53
N PRO A 63 16.82 25.87 9.03
CA PRO A 63 15.50 26.00 8.39
C PRO A 63 15.41 25.45 6.95
N ARG A 64 16.25 24.48 6.59
CA ARG A 64 16.22 23.79 5.29
C ARG A 64 15.55 22.42 5.41
N PRO A 65 15.04 21.82 4.31
CA PRO A 65 14.66 20.42 4.31
C PRO A 65 15.86 19.53 4.64
N HIS A 66 15.64 18.52 5.47
CA HIS A 66 16.64 17.53 5.88
C HIS A 66 16.13 16.13 5.61
N THR A 67 17.04 15.22 5.35
CA THR A 67 16.85 13.78 5.45
C THR A 67 17.32 13.28 6.81
N ILE A 68 17.08 12.01 7.11
CA ILE A 68 17.58 11.38 8.34
C ILE A 68 19.11 11.40 8.47
N ASN A 69 19.83 11.51 7.35
CA ASN A 69 21.29 11.40 7.28
C ASN A 69 22.02 12.74 7.47
N ASP A 70 21.41 13.86 7.08
CA ASP A 70 22.00 15.20 7.14
C ASP A 70 21.35 16.12 8.19
N PHE A 71 20.36 15.61 8.93
CA PHE A 71 19.75 16.33 10.04
C PHE A 71 20.79 16.60 11.16
N PRO A 72 20.83 17.82 11.73
CA PRO A 72 21.82 18.22 12.75
C PRO A 72 21.49 17.63 14.13
N TRP A 73 21.66 16.33 14.28
CA TRP A 73 21.22 15.58 15.47
C TRP A 73 21.84 16.06 16.78
N GLU A 74 23.16 16.25 16.81
CA GLU A 74 23.88 16.64 18.04
C GLU A 74 23.43 18.02 18.52
N GLU A 75 23.44 19.01 17.63
CA GLU A 75 22.98 20.38 17.91
C GLU A 75 21.50 20.41 18.29
N THR A 76 20.63 19.70 17.56
CA THR A 76 19.19 19.66 17.86
C THR A 76 18.91 19.03 19.23
N VAL A 77 19.60 17.93 19.57
CA VAL A 77 19.46 17.29 20.87
C VAL A 77 19.91 18.25 21.97
N GLN A 78 21.03 18.94 21.79
CA GLN A 78 21.52 19.90 22.78
C GLN A 78 20.56 21.08 22.97
N LEU A 79 20.09 21.70 21.88
CA LEU A 79 19.11 22.79 21.94
C LEU A 79 17.79 22.35 22.61
N THR A 80 17.36 21.12 22.36
CA THR A 80 16.16 20.57 23.00
C THR A 80 16.37 20.30 24.49
N LYS A 81 17.56 19.83 24.89
CA LYS A 81 17.94 19.69 26.31
C LYS A 81 17.95 21.03 27.03
N ASP A 82 18.52 22.05 26.40
CA ASP A 82 18.56 23.41 26.92
C ASP A 82 17.14 23.98 27.07
N ALA A 83 16.27 23.79 26.06
CA ALA A 83 14.88 24.23 26.10
C ALA A 83 14.05 23.52 27.18
N PHE A 84 14.31 22.24 27.45
CA PHE A 84 13.68 21.49 28.55
C PHE A 84 14.32 21.71 29.92
N GLY A 85 15.51 22.32 29.99
CA GLY A 85 16.27 22.44 31.23
C GLY A 85 16.74 21.09 31.79
N THR A 86 17.02 20.10 30.92
CA THR A 86 17.42 18.74 31.34
C THR A 86 18.82 18.38 30.88
N THR A 87 19.53 17.57 31.68
CA THR A 87 20.79 16.94 31.27
C THR A 87 20.59 15.59 30.57
N HIS A 88 19.35 15.07 30.53
CA HIS A 88 19.01 13.77 30.00
C HIS A 88 18.31 13.88 28.63
N GLY A 89 19.07 13.61 27.56
CA GLY A 89 18.54 13.64 26.19
C GLY A 89 19.48 12.97 25.20
N ARG A 90 18.93 12.24 24.22
CA ARG A 90 19.69 11.54 23.16
C ARG A 90 18.85 11.22 21.94
N ARG A 91 19.50 10.95 20.81
CA ARG A 91 18.87 10.29 19.64
C ARG A 91 18.56 8.82 19.94
N GLY A 92 17.50 8.30 19.34
CA GLY A 92 17.19 6.87 19.31
C GLY A 92 18.22 6.07 18.50
N TYR A 93 18.54 4.86 18.97
CA TYR A 93 19.45 3.93 18.28
C TYR A 93 18.72 2.97 17.33
N LEU A 94 17.51 2.54 17.71
CA LEU A 94 16.66 1.66 16.90
C LEU A 94 15.57 2.45 16.15
N THR A 95 15.31 3.66 16.63
CA THR A 95 14.33 4.63 16.13
C THR A 95 15.09 5.89 15.75
N ASN A 96 15.81 5.79 14.63
CA ASN A 96 16.79 6.81 14.20
C ASN A 96 16.15 8.17 13.84
N ASP A 97 14.82 8.22 13.75
CA ASP A 97 14.03 9.43 13.54
C ASP A 97 13.41 9.98 14.83
N CYS A 98 13.73 9.41 16.00
CA CYS A 98 13.27 9.87 17.30
C CYS A 98 14.43 10.39 18.16
N MET A 99 14.09 11.34 19.04
CA MET A 99 14.90 11.77 20.18
C MET A 99 14.12 11.47 21.46
N TYR A 100 14.84 11.18 22.53
CA TYR A 100 14.30 10.82 23.83
C TYR A 100 14.87 11.77 24.88
N PHE A 101 14.00 12.30 25.73
CA PHE A 101 14.37 13.20 26.82
C PHE A 101 13.71 12.75 28.12
N ALA A 102 14.37 13.00 29.25
CA ALA A 102 13.82 12.76 30.58
C ALA A 102 13.78 14.11 31.30
N VAL A 103 12.60 14.63 31.56
CA VAL A 103 12.41 15.95 32.19
C VAL A 103 12.08 15.75 33.66
N ASP A 104 12.75 16.50 34.52
CA ASP A 104 12.53 16.48 35.96
C ASP A 104 11.11 16.97 36.27
N ALA A 105 10.37 16.20 37.06
CA ALA A 105 9.02 16.52 37.47
C ALA A 105 8.85 16.50 39.00
N SER A 106 9.96 16.66 39.74
CA SER A 106 10.04 16.65 41.21
C SER A 106 8.76 17.22 41.85
N CYS A 107 7.98 16.29 42.42
CA CYS A 107 6.73 16.58 43.12
C CYS A 107 6.78 15.83 44.44
N ASP A 108 6.48 16.52 45.54
CA ASP A 108 6.38 15.94 46.89
C ASP A 108 7.65 15.22 47.40
N GLY A 109 8.84 15.61 46.95
CA GLY A 109 10.12 15.12 47.48
C GLY A 109 10.62 13.79 46.89
N GLU A 110 9.93 13.25 45.88
CA GLU A 110 10.40 12.13 45.07
C GLU A 110 10.97 12.66 43.74
N ASP A 111 12.25 12.41 43.50
CA ASP A 111 12.92 12.75 42.24
C ASP A 111 12.56 11.68 41.20
N TYR A 112 11.64 12.02 40.30
CA TYR A 112 11.30 11.20 39.15
C TYR A 112 11.32 12.01 37.86
N PHE A 113 11.51 11.30 36.75
CA PHE A 113 11.55 11.89 35.43
C PHE A 113 10.32 11.52 34.63
N ILE A 114 9.94 12.41 33.73
CA ILE A 114 8.90 12.16 32.74
C ILE A 114 9.57 12.03 31.38
N GLN A 115 9.32 10.90 30.72
CA GLN A 115 9.87 10.64 29.41
C GLN A 115 9.11 11.46 28.35
N ILE A 116 9.86 12.10 27.46
CA ILE A 116 9.34 12.81 26.29
C ILE A 116 9.98 12.22 25.04
N ASP A 117 9.13 11.74 24.14
CA ASP A 117 9.50 11.13 22.88
C ASP A 117 9.26 12.13 21.76
N VAL A 118 10.31 12.54 21.06
CA VAL A 118 10.25 13.57 20.01
C VAL A 118 10.59 12.95 18.67
N LYS A 119 9.58 12.69 17.85
CA LYS A 119 9.73 12.14 16.50
C LYS A 119 9.88 13.26 15.47
N VAL A 120 10.93 13.19 14.67
CA VAL A 120 11.21 14.16 13.60
C VAL A 120 10.51 13.74 12.31
N CYS A 121 9.70 14.63 11.75
CA CYS A 121 9.17 14.55 10.41
C CYS A 121 10.11 15.29 9.45
N PHE A 122 10.72 14.55 8.52
CA PHE A 122 11.67 15.10 7.54
C PHE A 122 11.01 15.74 6.31
N LYS A 123 9.74 15.41 6.06
CA LYS A 123 8.94 15.87 4.92
C LYS A 123 7.82 16.77 5.44
N PRO A 124 7.99 18.11 5.54
CA PRO A 124 6.98 19.01 6.07
C PRO A 124 5.60 18.84 5.41
N GLU A 125 5.59 18.52 4.13
CA GLU A 125 4.40 18.27 3.33
C GLU A 125 3.66 16.95 3.66
N LEU A 126 4.19 16.14 4.58
CA LEU A 126 3.57 14.94 5.16
C LEU A 126 3.28 15.11 6.67
N PHE A 127 3.49 16.29 7.25
CA PHE A 127 3.33 16.50 8.69
C PHE A 127 1.90 16.20 9.17
N GLU A 128 0.89 16.68 8.45
CA GLU A 128 -0.52 16.38 8.74
C GLU A 128 -0.85 14.89 8.54
N TRP A 129 -0.26 14.26 7.52
CA TRP A 129 -0.43 12.83 7.25
C TRP A 129 0.11 11.97 8.39
N TYR A 130 1.30 12.27 8.89
CA TYR A 130 1.87 11.59 10.05
C TYR A 130 1.09 11.86 11.33
N THR A 131 0.60 13.08 11.53
CA THR A 131 -0.27 13.43 12.68
C THR A 131 -1.53 12.56 12.70
N PHE A 132 -2.19 12.43 11.54
CA PHE A 132 -3.30 11.50 11.35
C PHE A 132 -2.88 10.04 11.57
N GLY A 133 -1.72 9.65 11.05
CA GLY A 133 -1.15 8.31 11.18
C GLY A 133 -0.96 7.87 12.63
N PHE A 134 -0.43 8.76 13.48
CA PHE A 134 -0.12 8.48 14.90
C PHE A 134 -1.30 8.71 15.84
N GLY A 135 -2.28 9.52 15.46
CA GLY A 135 -3.46 9.82 16.25
C GLY A 135 -4.23 8.59 16.72
N TYR A 136 -4.82 8.69 17.90
CA TYR A 136 -5.64 7.69 18.58
C TYR A 136 -4.96 6.31 18.63
N ALA A 137 -3.71 6.27 19.10
CA ALA A 137 -2.89 5.05 19.17
C ALA A 137 -2.75 4.35 17.81
N SER A 138 -2.45 5.12 16.77
CA SER A 138 -2.38 4.67 15.38
C SER A 138 -3.70 4.09 14.84
N SER A 139 -4.83 4.71 15.16
CA SER A 139 -6.15 4.27 14.71
C SER A 139 -6.33 4.33 13.18
N SER A 140 -5.53 5.12 12.48
CA SER A 140 -5.41 5.09 11.01
C SER A 140 -5.19 3.68 10.46
N LYS A 141 -4.52 2.80 11.23
CA LYS A 141 -4.34 1.40 10.89
C LYS A 141 -5.68 0.67 10.76
N ILE A 142 -6.75 1.10 11.46
CA ILE A 142 -8.04 0.37 11.52
C ILE A 142 -8.72 0.58 10.18
N ILE A 143 -8.71 1.83 9.74
CA ILE A 143 -9.07 2.22 8.39
C ILE A 143 -8.21 1.45 7.38
N GLY A 144 -6.88 1.41 7.59
CA GLY A 144 -5.96 0.61 6.77
C GLY A 144 -6.38 -0.86 6.62
N SER A 145 -6.81 -1.51 7.71
CA SER A 145 -7.30 -2.90 7.66
C SER A 145 -8.59 -3.01 6.84
N MET A 146 -9.56 -2.12 7.05
CA MET A 146 -10.84 -2.13 6.32
C MET A 146 -10.64 -1.95 4.81
N VAL A 147 -9.75 -1.04 4.41
CA VAL A 147 -9.58 -0.70 2.99
C VAL A 147 -8.65 -1.67 2.25
N LYS A 148 -7.77 -2.38 2.97
CA LYS A 148 -6.77 -3.28 2.38
C LYS A 148 -7.37 -4.34 1.46
N PRO A 149 -8.36 -5.16 1.84
CA PRO A 149 -8.93 -6.15 0.91
C PRO A 149 -9.72 -5.51 -0.24
N LEU A 150 -10.07 -4.22 -0.12
CA LEU A 150 -10.90 -3.48 -1.06
C LEU A 150 -10.09 -2.73 -2.12
N GLY A 151 -8.83 -3.11 -2.32
CA GLY A 151 -7.99 -2.54 -3.38
C GLY A 151 -7.34 -1.22 -3.04
N LEU A 152 -7.30 -0.80 -1.77
CA LEU A 152 -6.60 0.42 -1.34
C LEU A 152 -5.46 0.09 -0.38
N THR A 153 -4.40 0.88 -0.45
CA THR A 153 -3.26 0.82 0.48
C THR A 153 -3.08 2.18 1.14
N ILE A 154 -2.95 2.20 2.47
CA ILE A 154 -2.53 3.38 3.23
C ILE A 154 -1.13 3.10 3.75
N ASP A 155 -0.19 3.97 3.41
CA ASP A 155 1.22 3.85 3.78
C ASP A 155 1.80 5.21 4.23
N PRO A 156 3.11 5.30 4.55
CA PRO A 156 3.72 6.57 4.96
C PRO A 156 3.69 7.69 3.92
N GLU A 157 3.41 7.42 2.64
CA GLU A 157 3.42 8.42 1.56
C GLU A 157 2.01 8.88 1.17
N GLY A 158 0.98 8.08 1.45
CA GLY A 158 -0.39 8.45 1.19
C GLY A 158 -1.34 7.26 1.10
N ILE A 159 -2.50 7.52 0.47
CA ILE A 159 -3.45 6.49 0.05
C ILE A 159 -3.28 6.20 -1.44
N HIS A 160 -3.29 4.92 -1.77
CA HIS A 160 -3.10 4.37 -3.11
C HIS A 160 -4.26 3.45 -3.48
N ILE A 161 -4.64 3.42 -4.76
CA ILE A 161 -5.47 2.35 -5.34
C ILE A 161 -4.58 1.32 -6.00
N ARG A 162 -4.93 0.04 -5.88
CA ARG A 162 -4.21 -1.07 -6.50
C ARG A 162 -4.90 -1.56 -7.75
N VAL A 163 -4.13 -1.67 -8.83
CA VAL A 163 -4.58 -2.30 -10.07
C VAL A 163 -4.73 -3.80 -9.82
N GLU A 164 -5.97 -4.27 -9.90
CA GLU A 164 -6.37 -5.62 -9.45
C GLU A 164 -5.60 -6.72 -10.18
N ASP A 165 -5.51 -6.65 -11.50
CA ASP A 165 -4.77 -7.63 -12.31
C ASP A 165 -3.25 -7.67 -12.00
N LEU A 166 -2.69 -6.66 -11.33
CA LEU A 166 -1.25 -6.54 -11.07
C LEU A 166 -0.87 -7.00 -9.66
N GLU A 167 -1.78 -6.86 -8.68
CA GLU A 167 -1.42 -6.94 -7.26
C GLU A 167 -0.89 -8.31 -6.82
N GLU A 168 -1.30 -9.38 -7.49
CA GLU A 168 -0.79 -10.74 -7.25
C GLU A 168 0.64 -10.93 -7.79
N THR A 169 0.99 -10.26 -8.88
CA THR A 169 2.31 -10.39 -9.54
C THR A 169 3.35 -9.43 -8.97
N ASP A 170 2.94 -8.19 -8.71
CA ASP A 170 3.80 -7.15 -8.18
C ASP A 170 2.95 -6.15 -7.39
N HIS A 171 2.98 -6.31 -6.06
CA HIS A 171 2.23 -5.45 -5.16
C HIS A 171 2.62 -3.98 -5.30
N ASN A 172 3.91 -3.67 -5.46
CA ASN A 172 4.38 -2.29 -5.51
C ASN A 172 4.00 -1.63 -6.84
N GLU A 173 4.20 -2.34 -7.95
CA GLU A 173 3.74 -1.88 -9.26
C GLU A 173 2.22 -1.86 -9.39
N SER A 174 1.46 -2.57 -8.55
CA SER A 174 0.01 -2.42 -8.56
C SER A 174 -0.44 -1.05 -8.02
N MET A 175 0.36 -0.39 -7.19
CA MET A 175 -0.07 0.83 -6.51
C MET A 175 -0.08 2.04 -7.44
N LEU A 176 -1.12 2.85 -7.30
CA LEU A 176 -1.29 4.14 -7.94
C LEU A 176 -1.68 5.16 -6.87
N TRP A 177 -0.88 6.22 -6.74
CA TRP A 177 -1.08 7.26 -5.73
C TRP A 177 -2.38 8.03 -5.97
N ILE A 178 -3.12 8.31 -4.88
CA ILE A 178 -4.37 9.09 -4.92
C ILE A 178 -4.19 10.44 -4.21
N SER A 179 -3.82 10.40 -2.93
CA SER A 179 -3.75 11.59 -2.07
C SER A 179 -2.91 11.35 -0.83
N LYS A 180 -2.49 12.44 -0.20
CA LYS A 180 -1.85 12.49 1.12
C LYS A 180 -2.62 13.36 2.12
N ASP A 181 -3.83 13.79 1.78
CA ASP A 181 -4.73 14.51 2.70
C ASP A 181 -5.56 13.49 3.50
N PRO A 182 -5.46 13.46 4.85
CA PRO A 182 -6.32 12.62 5.69
C PRO A 182 -7.81 12.75 5.39
N LYS A 183 -8.28 13.93 4.96
CA LYS A 183 -9.69 14.18 4.63
C LYS A 183 -10.16 13.33 3.45
N ASP A 184 -9.28 13.04 2.50
CA ASP A 184 -9.60 12.23 1.33
C ASP A 184 -9.78 10.75 1.70
N VAL A 185 -8.93 10.23 2.61
CA VAL A 185 -9.09 8.90 3.20
C VAL A 185 -10.46 8.77 3.86
N LEU A 186 -10.84 9.77 4.65
CA LEU A 186 -12.11 9.79 5.37
C LEU A 186 -13.30 9.91 4.42
N ARG A 187 -13.19 10.73 3.37
CA ARG A 187 -14.22 10.85 2.33
C ARG A 187 -14.46 9.52 1.62
N ILE A 188 -13.39 8.80 1.25
CA ILE A 188 -13.47 7.47 0.65
C ILE A 188 -14.14 6.51 1.63
N ALA A 189 -13.68 6.45 2.88
CA ALA A 189 -14.24 5.60 3.94
C ALA A 189 -15.67 5.97 4.39
N GLY A 190 -16.19 7.13 3.98
CA GLY A 190 -17.50 7.62 4.43
C GLY A 190 -17.51 8.01 5.91
N LEU A 191 -16.38 8.49 6.41
CA LEU A 191 -16.19 8.97 7.77
C LEU A 191 -16.07 10.50 7.77
N ASP A 192 -16.50 11.14 8.87
CA ASP A 192 -16.37 12.59 9.06
C ASP A 192 -14.97 12.98 9.61
N PHE A 193 -14.69 14.27 9.78
CA PHE A 193 -13.34 14.74 10.18
C PHE A 193 -13.04 14.66 11.68
N ARG A 194 -13.89 14.04 12.51
CA ARG A 194 -13.68 13.99 13.97
C ARG A 194 -12.36 13.38 14.39
N ILE A 195 -11.89 12.37 13.65
CA ILE A 195 -10.61 11.69 13.94
C ILE A 195 -9.38 12.55 13.66
N VAL A 196 -9.50 13.56 12.79
CA VAL A 196 -8.45 14.55 12.56
C VAL A 196 -8.53 15.67 13.61
N ASN A 197 -9.75 16.06 13.99
CA ASN A 197 -9.99 17.21 14.87
C ASN A 197 -9.90 16.91 16.37
N GLY A 198 -9.58 15.68 16.79
CA GLY A 198 -9.36 15.37 18.20
C GLY A 198 -10.64 15.33 19.06
N ARG A 199 -11.83 15.16 18.49
CA ARG A 199 -13.12 15.46 19.18
C ARG A 199 -13.84 14.27 19.84
N PHE A 200 -13.16 13.16 20.07
CA PHE A 200 -13.77 12.00 20.75
C PHE A 200 -13.60 12.08 22.26
N LYS A 201 -14.68 11.78 22.99
CA LYS A 201 -14.70 11.81 24.47
C LYS A 201 -14.43 10.47 25.11
N THR A 202 -14.76 9.37 24.42
CA THR A 202 -14.67 8.00 24.95
C THR A 202 -14.11 7.05 23.90
N LYS A 203 -13.56 5.91 24.35
CA LYS A 203 -13.08 4.86 23.43
C LYS A 203 -14.24 4.29 22.62
N GLU A 204 -15.40 4.19 23.25
CA GLU A 204 -16.64 3.73 22.64
C GLU A 204 -17.07 4.59 21.45
N GLU A 205 -16.97 5.92 21.54
CA GLU A 205 -17.29 6.81 20.43
C GLU A 205 -16.37 6.57 19.22
N ILE A 206 -15.09 6.28 19.45
CA ILE A 206 -14.11 5.97 18.41
C ILE A 206 -14.44 4.64 17.72
N TYR A 207 -14.78 3.61 18.47
CA TYR A 207 -15.12 2.30 17.90
C TYR A 207 -16.42 2.33 17.11
N LYS A 208 -17.46 2.98 17.65
CA LYS A 208 -18.71 3.25 16.91
C LYS A 208 -18.45 4.08 15.66
N TYR A 209 -17.51 5.03 15.71
CA TYR A 209 -17.13 5.82 14.55
C TYR A 209 -16.54 4.95 13.44
N PHE A 210 -15.62 4.01 13.73
CA PHE A 210 -15.13 3.08 12.69
C PHE A 210 -16.23 2.18 12.14
N ALA A 211 -17.11 1.67 12.99
CA ALA A 211 -18.21 0.81 12.58
C ALA A 211 -19.26 1.51 11.69
N ARG A 212 -19.29 2.85 11.66
CA ARG A 212 -20.16 3.64 10.77
C ARG A 212 -19.63 3.75 9.34
N SER A 213 -18.37 3.37 9.11
CA SER A 213 -17.82 3.30 7.76
C SER A 213 -18.63 2.31 6.93
N TRP A 214 -18.96 2.67 5.69
CA TRP A 214 -19.58 1.72 4.74
C TRP A 214 -18.60 0.62 4.31
N LEU A 215 -17.31 0.76 4.65
CA LEU A 215 -16.25 -0.23 4.45
C LEU A 215 -16.09 -1.16 5.67
N PHE A 216 -16.84 -0.93 6.75
CA PHE A 216 -16.79 -1.80 7.91
C PHE A 216 -17.57 -3.09 7.63
N ASN A 217 -16.92 -4.23 7.85
CA ASN A 217 -17.56 -5.54 7.87
C ASN A 217 -17.00 -6.36 9.04
N PRO A 218 -17.81 -6.79 10.02
CA PRO A 218 -17.31 -7.56 11.16
C PRO A 218 -16.72 -8.92 10.76
N ALA A 219 -17.24 -9.56 9.70
CA ALA A 219 -16.70 -10.82 9.18
C ALA A 219 -15.28 -10.68 8.63
N HIS A 220 -14.91 -9.50 8.10
CA HIS A 220 -13.53 -9.23 7.71
C HIS A 220 -12.58 -9.36 8.90
N PHE A 221 -12.91 -8.73 10.02
CA PHE A 221 -12.06 -8.80 11.22
C PHE A 221 -12.02 -10.20 11.83
N ALA A 222 -13.14 -10.92 11.78
CA ALA A 222 -13.20 -12.34 12.12
C ALA A 222 -12.24 -13.15 11.23
N ALA A 223 -12.38 -13.09 9.91
CA ALA A 223 -11.51 -13.81 8.96
C ALA A 223 -10.03 -13.47 9.16
N ARG A 224 -9.68 -12.22 9.45
CA ARG A 224 -8.29 -11.85 9.76
C ARG A 224 -7.76 -12.53 11.02
N LEU A 225 -8.57 -12.64 12.07
CA LEU A 225 -8.19 -13.35 13.30
C LEU A 225 -7.98 -14.86 13.08
N ALA A 226 -8.60 -15.44 12.05
CA ALA A 226 -8.38 -16.82 11.61
C ALA A 226 -6.96 -17.11 11.16
N GLU A 227 -6.35 -16.12 10.53
CA GLU A 227 -5.07 -16.28 9.87
C GLU A 227 -3.99 -16.51 10.94
N GLU A 228 -3.39 -17.71 10.93
CA GLU A 228 -2.35 -18.11 11.89
C GLU A 228 -1.23 -17.06 12.03
N ASN A 229 -0.78 -16.52 10.89
CA ASN A 229 0.25 -15.48 10.82
C ASN A 229 -0.21 -14.10 11.28
N TYR A 230 -1.52 -13.86 11.44
CA TYR A 230 -2.05 -12.57 11.91
C TYR A 230 -2.08 -12.51 13.43
N GLY A 231 -2.32 -13.63 14.12
CA GLY A 231 -2.30 -13.73 15.58
C GLY A 231 -0.98 -13.23 16.19
N ASN A 232 0.14 -13.70 15.65
CA ASN A 232 1.49 -13.30 16.09
C ASN A 232 1.75 -11.79 15.92
N ARG A 233 1.21 -11.19 14.85
CA ARG A 233 1.33 -9.74 14.57
C ARG A 233 0.38 -8.87 15.39
N LEU A 234 -0.55 -9.47 16.14
CA LEU A 234 -1.49 -8.75 16.97
C LEU A 234 -0.87 -8.29 18.29
N GLU A 235 0.11 -9.02 18.80
CA GLU A 235 0.86 -8.65 20.01
C GLU A 235 1.69 -7.37 19.82
N GLU A 236 2.08 -7.09 18.57
CA GLU A 236 2.76 -5.85 18.18
C GLU A 236 1.81 -4.64 18.01
N ARG A 237 0.50 -4.86 18.10
CA ARG A 237 -0.50 -3.79 17.93
C ARG A 237 -0.77 -3.07 19.25
N SER A 238 -1.30 -1.85 19.13
CA SER A 238 -1.70 -1.05 20.28
C SER A 238 -2.82 -1.76 21.08
N ALA A 239 -2.84 -1.64 22.40
CA ALA A 239 -3.92 -2.22 23.20
C ALA A 239 -5.34 -1.79 22.73
N PRO A 240 -5.59 -0.51 22.34
CA PRO A 240 -6.87 -0.08 21.76
C PRO A 240 -7.25 -0.84 20.49
N TRP A 241 -6.29 -1.19 19.63
CA TRP A 241 -6.51 -2.01 18.45
C TRP A 241 -6.95 -3.42 18.83
N THR A 242 -6.19 -4.04 19.73
CA THR A 242 -6.40 -5.43 20.15
C THR A 242 -7.77 -5.58 20.81
N HIS A 243 -8.15 -4.63 21.67
CA HIS A 243 -9.47 -4.58 22.27
C HIS A 243 -10.58 -4.40 21.22
N PHE A 244 -10.40 -3.50 20.23
CA PHE A 244 -11.40 -3.31 19.17
C PHE A 244 -11.73 -4.62 18.45
N ILE A 245 -10.70 -5.37 18.06
CA ILE A 245 -10.87 -6.58 17.25
C ILE A 245 -11.25 -7.81 18.07
N LYS A 246 -10.65 -8.01 19.27
CA LYS A 246 -10.88 -9.21 20.09
C LYS A 246 -12.11 -9.13 21.00
N GLU A 247 -12.50 -7.93 21.40
CA GLU A 247 -13.57 -7.75 22.40
C GLU A 247 -14.73 -6.93 21.84
N TRP A 248 -14.46 -5.72 21.34
CA TRP A 248 -15.51 -4.80 20.95
C TRP A 248 -16.33 -5.28 19.75
N VAL A 249 -15.67 -5.65 18.64
CA VAL A 249 -16.35 -6.13 17.43
C VAL A 249 -17.13 -7.43 17.72
N PRO A 250 -16.54 -8.48 18.32
CA PRO A 250 -17.29 -9.67 18.70
C PRO A 250 -18.45 -9.36 19.66
N GLY A 251 -18.26 -8.46 20.63
CA GLY A 251 -19.29 -8.05 21.57
C GLY A 251 -20.52 -7.44 20.89
N HIS A 252 -20.31 -6.59 19.89
CA HIS A 252 -21.38 -5.86 19.19
C HIS A 252 -21.96 -6.59 17.97
N TYR A 253 -21.20 -7.50 17.37
CA TYR A 253 -21.59 -8.24 16.16
C TYR A 253 -21.45 -9.76 16.37
N PRO A 254 -22.21 -10.36 17.30
CA PRO A 254 -22.05 -11.76 17.67
C PRO A 254 -22.36 -12.75 16.54
N GLY A 255 -23.24 -12.39 15.60
CA GLY A 255 -23.62 -13.22 14.45
C GLY A 255 -22.55 -13.34 13.35
N TYR A 256 -21.47 -12.56 13.44
CA TYR A 256 -20.33 -12.60 12.52
C TYR A 256 -19.05 -13.11 13.19
N ARG A 257 -19.20 -13.83 14.32
CA ARG A 257 -18.08 -14.30 15.16
C ARG A 257 -17.37 -15.53 14.59
N PHE A 258 -16.10 -15.56 14.97
CA PHE A 258 -15.23 -16.72 15.12
C PHE A 258 -15.74 -17.67 16.22
N THR A 259 -15.89 -18.96 15.94
CA THR A 259 -15.85 -20.01 16.98
C THR A 259 -14.39 -20.26 17.34
N ILE A 260 -13.83 -19.42 18.22
CA ILE A 260 -12.54 -19.74 18.85
C ILE A 260 -12.80 -20.93 19.78
N GLY A 261 -12.05 -22.02 19.59
CA GLY A 261 -12.28 -23.32 20.21
C GLY A 261 -12.62 -23.25 21.70
N SER A 262 -13.79 -23.77 22.05
CA SER A 262 -13.95 -24.54 23.28
C SER A 262 -13.56 -25.97 22.93
N SER A 263 -12.66 -26.56 23.70
CA SER A 263 -12.26 -27.98 23.61
C SER A 263 -13.37 -28.95 24.05
N ASP A 264 -14.63 -28.58 23.86
CA ASP A 264 -15.75 -29.45 24.15
C ASP A 264 -16.42 -29.81 22.83
N THR A 265 -16.18 -31.06 22.47
CA THR A 265 -16.88 -31.84 21.46
C THR A 265 -18.34 -31.45 21.34
N VAL A 266 -18.69 -30.70 20.29
CA VAL A 266 -20.04 -30.71 19.73
C VAL A 266 -19.88 -30.94 18.25
N ASN A 267 -20.23 -32.16 17.84
CA ASN A 267 -20.48 -32.51 16.44
C ASN A 267 -21.45 -31.47 15.86
N SER A 268 -20.99 -30.66 14.91
CA SER A 268 -21.87 -29.86 14.08
C SER A 268 -21.50 -30.08 12.62
N GLU A 269 -22.01 -31.18 12.09
CA GLU A 269 -22.41 -31.22 10.68
C GLU A 269 -23.49 -30.16 10.49
N ASN A 270 -23.12 -28.95 10.07
CA ASN A 270 -24.05 -27.96 9.51
C ASN A 270 -23.29 -26.84 8.81
N SER A 271 -23.11 -27.00 7.49
CA SER A 271 -23.33 -26.04 6.37
C SER A 271 -23.17 -24.50 6.50
N GLY A 272 -22.80 -23.91 7.64
CA GLY A 272 -22.75 -22.46 7.85
C GLY A 272 -21.42 -21.80 7.51
N GLU A 273 -20.30 -22.48 7.73
CA GLU A 273 -18.95 -21.88 7.62
C GLU A 273 -18.54 -21.61 6.16
N GLY A 274 -18.95 -22.51 5.25
CA GLY A 274 -18.76 -22.33 3.81
C GLY A 274 -19.59 -21.18 3.23
N ASN A 275 -20.76 -20.90 3.79
CA ASN A 275 -21.63 -19.82 3.33
C ASN A 275 -21.09 -18.45 3.75
N ILE A 276 -20.61 -18.31 4.99
CA ILE A 276 -20.03 -17.04 5.50
C ILE A 276 -18.77 -16.64 4.73
N THR A 277 -17.90 -17.60 4.41
CA THR A 277 -16.67 -17.34 3.64
C THR A 277 -17.00 -16.89 2.22
N GLN A 278 -17.96 -17.57 1.57
CA GLN A 278 -18.44 -17.20 0.24
C GLN A 278 -19.12 -15.82 0.23
N ASP A 279 -19.90 -15.50 1.26
CA ASP A 279 -20.54 -14.21 1.45
C ASP A 279 -19.52 -13.09 1.64
N LEU A 280 -18.45 -13.33 2.42
CA LEU A 280 -17.38 -12.36 2.64
C LEU A 280 -16.58 -12.08 1.37
N GLU A 281 -16.22 -13.12 0.61
CA GLU A 281 -15.55 -12.95 -0.70
C GLU A 281 -16.44 -12.21 -1.70
N THR A 282 -17.74 -12.50 -1.71
CA THR A 282 -18.72 -11.80 -2.53
C THR A 282 -18.83 -10.32 -2.12
N TRP A 283 -18.79 -10.05 -0.81
CA TRP A 283 -18.76 -8.69 -0.27
C TRP A 283 -17.47 -7.95 -0.66
N TYR A 284 -16.30 -8.59 -0.58
CA TYR A 284 -15.03 -7.96 -1.01
C TYR A 284 -15.08 -7.57 -2.47
N LYS A 285 -15.52 -8.47 -3.36
CA LYS A 285 -15.61 -8.19 -4.81
C LYS A 285 -16.54 -7.01 -5.11
N HIS A 286 -17.76 -7.02 -4.56
CA HIS A 286 -18.72 -5.93 -4.76
C HIS A 286 -18.22 -4.61 -4.19
N THR A 287 -17.73 -4.62 -2.95
CA THR A 287 -17.31 -3.42 -2.24
C THR A 287 -16.04 -2.84 -2.86
N ARG A 288 -15.10 -3.68 -3.32
CA ARG A 288 -13.92 -3.24 -4.07
C ARG A 288 -14.30 -2.51 -5.35
N SER A 289 -15.29 -3.01 -6.09
CA SER A 289 -15.79 -2.30 -7.28
C SER A 289 -16.38 -0.94 -6.91
N ALA A 290 -17.23 -0.88 -5.89
CA ALA A 290 -17.83 0.36 -5.42
C ALA A 290 -16.76 1.37 -4.90
N VAL A 291 -15.70 0.88 -4.24
CA VAL A 291 -14.57 1.69 -3.80
C VAL A 291 -13.84 2.29 -4.99
N ARG A 292 -13.55 1.48 -6.01
CA ARG A 292 -12.93 1.95 -7.26
C ARG A 292 -13.76 3.05 -7.92
N ASP A 293 -15.07 2.83 -8.05
CA ASP A 293 -15.98 3.81 -8.67
C ASP A 293 -16.02 5.11 -7.87
N LYS A 294 -16.05 5.01 -6.53
CA LYS A 294 -15.98 6.18 -5.64
C LYS A 294 -14.66 6.93 -5.78
N VAL A 295 -13.53 6.22 -5.85
CA VAL A 295 -12.20 6.83 -6.07
C VAL A 295 -12.17 7.53 -7.42
N PHE A 296 -12.62 6.89 -8.50
CA PHE A 296 -12.60 7.50 -9.85
C PHE A 296 -13.54 8.69 -9.98
N THR A 297 -14.68 8.65 -9.29
CA THR A 297 -15.60 9.81 -9.24
C THR A 297 -14.97 10.97 -8.46
N THR A 298 -14.26 10.68 -7.37
CA THR A 298 -13.64 11.71 -6.52
C THR A 298 -12.34 12.24 -7.12
N PHE A 299 -11.58 11.40 -7.84
CA PHE A 299 -10.28 11.68 -8.43
C PHE A 299 -10.25 11.20 -9.89
N PRO A 300 -10.84 11.96 -10.83
CA PRO A 300 -11.00 11.51 -12.22
C PRO A 300 -9.69 11.15 -12.93
N ASN A 301 -8.61 11.89 -12.66
CA ASN A 301 -7.29 11.63 -13.24
C ASN A 301 -6.71 10.28 -12.82
N THR A 302 -7.15 9.71 -11.68
CA THR A 302 -6.73 8.38 -11.21
C THR A 302 -7.29 7.28 -12.11
N ALA A 303 -8.48 7.46 -12.71
CA ALA A 303 -9.11 6.46 -13.57
C ALA A 303 -8.30 6.23 -14.85
N GLU A 304 -7.89 7.30 -15.52
CA GLU A 304 -7.07 7.23 -16.74
C GLU A 304 -5.74 6.52 -16.48
N GLN A 305 -5.03 6.90 -15.41
CA GLN A 305 -3.78 6.29 -15.01
C GLN A 305 -3.96 4.80 -14.65
N TYR A 306 -5.03 4.46 -13.95
CA TYR A 306 -5.35 3.08 -13.59
C TYR A 306 -5.54 2.20 -14.83
N TYR A 307 -6.38 2.61 -15.77
CA TYR A 307 -6.64 1.83 -16.97
C TYR A 307 -5.45 1.78 -17.92
N THR A 308 -4.66 2.85 -18.01
CA THR A 308 -3.40 2.86 -18.76
C THR A 308 -2.41 1.83 -18.18
N LYS A 309 -2.21 1.85 -16.86
CA LYS A 309 -1.32 0.90 -16.18
C LYS A 309 -1.81 -0.55 -16.34
N ARG A 310 -3.12 -0.77 -16.18
CA ARG A 310 -3.76 -2.08 -16.39
C ARG A 310 -3.60 -2.59 -17.82
N ALA A 311 -3.80 -1.73 -18.82
CA ALA A 311 -3.64 -2.08 -20.22
C ALA A 311 -2.19 -2.45 -20.57
N ALA A 312 -1.22 -1.67 -20.08
CA ALA A 312 0.20 -1.96 -20.25
C ALA A 312 0.60 -3.30 -19.63
N HIS A 313 0.11 -3.61 -18.42
CA HIS A 313 0.36 -4.89 -17.78
C HIS A 313 -0.25 -6.07 -18.55
N ARG A 314 -1.52 -5.97 -18.97
CA ARG A 314 -2.15 -7.04 -19.77
C ARG A 314 -1.44 -7.27 -21.08
N LYS A 315 -1.01 -6.20 -21.76
CA LYS A 315 -0.18 -6.31 -22.95
C LYS A 315 1.10 -7.11 -22.66
N ARG A 316 1.81 -6.80 -21.57
CA ARG A 316 3.01 -7.53 -21.15
C ARG A 316 2.74 -9.01 -20.85
N LEU A 317 1.66 -9.33 -20.13
CA LEU A 317 1.28 -10.72 -19.86
C LEU A 317 0.96 -11.50 -21.13
N GLU A 318 0.23 -10.89 -22.06
CA GLU A 318 -0.07 -11.52 -23.35
C GLU A 318 1.20 -11.73 -24.19
N GLU A 319 2.12 -10.77 -24.20
CA GLU A 319 3.42 -10.89 -24.86
C GLU A 319 4.26 -12.02 -24.25
N GLN A 320 4.30 -12.14 -22.92
CA GLN A 320 4.98 -13.24 -22.22
C GLN A 320 4.34 -14.59 -22.51
N GLN A 321 3.01 -14.68 -22.50
CA GLN A 321 2.28 -15.90 -22.84
C GLN A 321 2.58 -16.32 -24.27
N LEU A 322 2.58 -15.37 -25.22
CA LEU A 322 2.89 -15.66 -26.60
C LEU A 322 4.34 -16.08 -26.80
N ALA A 323 5.30 -15.41 -26.14
CA ALA A 323 6.70 -15.81 -26.17
C ALA A 323 6.89 -17.24 -25.64
N SER A 324 6.20 -17.61 -24.57
CA SER A 324 6.21 -18.98 -24.03
C SER A 324 5.62 -20.00 -25.01
N LEU A 325 4.48 -19.68 -25.65
CA LEU A 325 3.88 -20.54 -26.68
C LEU A 325 4.82 -20.74 -27.87
N ILE A 326 5.47 -19.67 -28.34
CA ILE A 326 6.47 -19.75 -29.42
C ILE A 326 7.63 -20.63 -28.98
N MET A 327 8.19 -20.39 -27.79
CA MET A 327 9.31 -21.16 -27.25
C MET A 327 8.99 -22.66 -27.18
N ASN A 328 7.78 -23.03 -26.75
CA ASN A 328 7.32 -24.42 -26.68
C ASN A 328 7.05 -25.06 -28.06
N ALA A 329 6.78 -24.24 -29.08
CA ALA A 329 6.50 -24.72 -30.44
C ALA A 329 7.78 -24.94 -31.27
N ILE A 330 8.96 -24.53 -30.79
CA ILE A 330 10.24 -24.71 -31.50
C ILE A 330 10.70 -26.17 -31.32
N PRO A 331 10.78 -26.97 -32.39
CA PRO A 331 11.17 -28.37 -32.30
C PRO A 331 12.69 -28.50 -32.16
N ILE A 332 13.16 -28.63 -30.92
CA ILE A 332 14.58 -28.83 -30.60
C ILE A 332 15.03 -30.18 -31.18
N GLY A 333 16.12 -30.21 -31.95
CA GLY A 333 16.71 -31.46 -32.46
C GLY A 333 16.15 -31.96 -33.81
N THR A 334 15.37 -31.13 -34.52
CA THR A 334 15.00 -31.38 -35.93
C THR A 334 15.79 -30.47 -36.87
N SER A 335 15.93 -30.86 -38.14
CA SER A 335 16.75 -30.19 -39.15
C SER A 335 16.53 -28.67 -39.20
N GLY A 336 17.57 -27.90 -38.88
CA GLY A 336 17.57 -26.43 -38.85
C GLY A 336 17.58 -25.79 -37.45
N TRP A 337 17.29 -26.54 -36.38
CA TRP A 337 17.33 -26.08 -34.99
C TRP A 337 18.27 -26.94 -34.14
N GLU A 338 19.57 -26.78 -34.34
CA GLU A 338 20.63 -27.54 -33.64
C GLU A 338 20.90 -27.05 -32.20
N ALA A 339 20.35 -25.89 -31.82
CA ALA A 339 20.62 -25.22 -30.53
C ALA A 339 19.33 -24.98 -29.74
N ALA A 340 19.37 -25.17 -28.43
CA ALA A 340 18.29 -24.74 -27.55
C ALA A 340 18.14 -23.21 -27.58
N VAL A 341 16.91 -22.72 -27.71
CA VAL A 341 16.59 -21.29 -27.60
C VAL A 341 16.53 -20.93 -26.11
N ALA A 342 17.30 -19.94 -25.69
CA ALA A 342 17.39 -19.49 -24.30
C ALA A 342 16.30 -18.48 -23.93
N SER A 343 15.89 -17.62 -24.87
CA SER A 343 14.83 -16.62 -24.66
C SER A 343 14.26 -16.11 -25.99
N VAL A 344 13.00 -15.67 -25.96
CA VAL A 344 12.28 -15.04 -27.08
C VAL A 344 11.73 -13.69 -26.61
N ASN A 345 12.04 -12.63 -27.34
CA ASN A 345 11.52 -11.28 -27.15
C ASN A 345 10.63 -10.89 -28.34
N LEU A 346 9.50 -10.25 -28.04
CA LEU A 346 8.58 -9.73 -29.05
C LEU A 346 8.69 -8.22 -29.07
N THR A 347 9.00 -7.65 -30.23
CA THR A 347 8.98 -6.20 -30.45
C THR A 347 8.00 -5.87 -31.57
N PHE A 348 7.27 -4.77 -31.41
CA PHE A 348 6.28 -4.33 -32.38
C PHE A 348 6.74 -3.00 -32.95
N THR A 349 7.09 -3.01 -34.23
CA THR A 349 7.47 -1.78 -34.94
C THR A 349 6.26 -1.23 -35.65
N HIS A 350 5.92 0.02 -35.34
CA HIS A 350 4.96 0.79 -36.12
C HIS A 350 5.68 1.24 -37.39
N THR A 351 5.16 0.83 -38.55
CA THR A 351 5.63 1.35 -39.82
C THR A 351 4.77 2.59 -40.12
N PRO A 352 5.32 3.82 -40.07
CA PRO A 352 4.55 4.99 -40.49
C PRO A 352 4.22 4.82 -41.98
N LEU A 353 2.95 4.93 -42.36
CA LEU A 353 2.62 5.06 -43.78
C LEU A 353 3.31 6.33 -44.29
N ALA A 354 4.20 6.18 -45.26
CA ALA A 354 4.65 7.32 -46.05
C ALA A 354 3.41 8.01 -46.65
N PRO A 355 3.30 9.34 -46.60
CA PRO A 355 2.18 10.02 -47.24
C PRO A 355 2.22 9.69 -48.73
N PRO A 356 1.11 9.22 -49.33
CA PRO A 356 1.10 8.88 -50.74
C PRO A 356 1.41 10.14 -51.55
N ASP A 357 2.37 10.05 -52.47
CA ASP A 357 2.57 11.07 -53.49
C ASP A 357 1.24 11.31 -54.21
N LEU A 358 0.79 12.57 -54.19
CA LEU A 358 -0.44 13.03 -54.80
C LEU A 358 -0.33 12.93 -56.33
N GLU A 359 -0.77 11.81 -56.91
CA GLU A 359 -1.29 11.84 -58.28
C GLU A 359 -2.81 12.03 -58.25
N PRO A 360 -3.36 13.00 -59.02
CA PRO A 360 -4.78 13.30 -58.98
C PRO A 360 -5.55 12.34 -59.88
N THR A 361 -6.30 11.42 -59.27
CA THR A 361 -7.31 10.62 -60.00
C THR A 361 -8.72 10.99 -59.51
N PRO A 362 -9.66 11.35 -60.41
CA PRO A 362 -10.99 11.78 -60.02
C PRO A 362 -11.94 10.60 -59.94
N SER A 363 -12.29 10.15 -58.72
CA SER A 363 -13.55 9.44 -58.52
C SER A 363 -13.96 9.44 -57.04
N HIS A 364 -15.22 9.79 -56.83
CA HIS A 364 -15.96 9.70 -55.58
C HIS A 364 -15.86 8.30 -54.96
N GLU A 365 -14.99 8.11 -53.98
CA GLU A 365 -15.15 7.08 -52.95
C GLU A 365 -14.79 7.66 -51.58
N THR A 366 -15.67 7.43 -50.62
CA THR A 366 -15.53 7.80 -49.20
C THR A 366 -14.24 7.23 -48.62
N PRO A 367 -13.41 8.02 -47.90
CA PRO A 367 -12.18 7.49 -47.33
C PRO A 367 -12.52 6.52 -46.19
N HIS A 368 -12.18 5.24 -46.36
CA HIS A 368 -12.10 4.29 -45.26
C HIS A 368 -10.95 4.70 -44.31
N PRO A 369 -11.10 4.53 -42.98
CA PRO A 369 -10.01 4.81 -42.04
C PRO A 369 -8.81 3.92 -42.40
N SER A 370 -7.64 4.52 -42.65
CA SER A 370 -6.42 3.77 -42.93
C SER A 370 -6.07 2.89 -41.73
N LEU A 371 -5.96 1.58 -41.95
CA LEU A 371 -5.47 0.66 -40.94
C LEU A 371 -3.99 0.93 -40.68
N ASP A 372 -3.64 1.30 -39.46
CA ASP A 372 -2.25 1.25 -38.99
C ASP A 372 -1.77 -0.21 -38.97
N PHE A 373 -0.74 -0.51 -39.77
CA PHE A 373 -0.10 -1.82 -39.78
C PHE A 373 1.01 -1.90 -38.72
N VAL A 374 1.02 -3.01 -37.98
CA VAL A 374 2.08 -3.30 -37.01
C VAL A 374 2.89 -4.47 -37.54
N THR A 375 4.22 -4.33 -37.59
CA THR A 375 5.13 -5.41 -37.96
C THR A 375 5.68 -6.06 -36.69
N PRO A 376 5.29 -7.31 -36.36
CA PRO A 376 5.87 -8.02 -35.23
C PRO A 376 7.28 -8.52 -35.61
N VAL A 377 8.23 -8.28 -34.72
CA VAL A 377 9.62 -8.69 -34.84
C VAL A 377 9.93 -9.61 -33.67
N ILE A 378 10.27 -10.86 -34.00
CA ILE A 378 10.69 -11.87 -33.02
C ILE A 378 12.21 -11.83 -32.93
N THR A 379 12.74 -11.60 -31.74
CA THR A 379 14.17 -11.68 -31.48
C THR A 379 14.44 -12.82 -30.50
N TYR A 380 15.40 -13.69 -30.78
CA TYR A 380 15.70 -14.84 -29.91
C TYR A 380 17.20 -15.06 -29.73
N ASN A 381 17.58 -15.57 -28.56
CA ASN A 381 18.96 -15.90 -28.21
C ASN A 381 19.14 -17.41 -28.12
N ASN A 382 20.25 -17.92 -28.67
CA ASN A 382 20.60 -19.35 -28.60
C ASN A 382 21.57 -19.62 -27.45
N THR A 383 21.48 -20.79 -26.82
CA THR A 383 22.39 -21.20 -25.74
C THR A 383 23.85 -21.33 -26.16
N LEU A 384 24.13 -21.59 -27.45
CA LEU A 384 25.48 -21.72 -28.01
C LEU A 384 26.16 -20.37 -28.33
N SER A 385 25.41 -19.27 -28.42
CA SER A 385 25.96 -17.93 -28.76
C SER A 385 25.08 -16.84 -28.15
N PRO A 386 25.14 -16.63 -26.82
CA PRO A 386 24.24 -15.72 -26.11
C PRO A 386 24.49 -14.23 -26.43
N THR A 387 25.56 -13.89 -27.14
CA THR A 387 26.00 -12.51 -27.41
C THR A 387 25.44 -11.88 -28.69
N GLN A 388 24.76 -12.64 -29.57
CA GLN A 388 24.11 -12.09 -30.77
C GLN A 388 22.67 -12.61 -30.93
N PRO A 389 21.66 -11.74 -30.71
CA PRO A 389 20.27 -12.08 -30.96
C PRO A 389 19.99 -12.29 -32.45
N LYS A 390 19.26 -13.36 -32.80
CA LYS A 390 18.72 -13.57 -34.15
C LYS A 390 17.33 -12.96 -34.26
N THR A 391 17.01 -12.38 -35.42
CA THR A 391 15.75 -11.65 -35.64
C THR A 391 14.95 -12.26 -36.79
N ILE A 392 13.65 -12.42 -36.60
CA ILE A 392 12.69 -12.88 -37.61
C ILE A 392 11.60 -11.81 -37.74
N HIS A 393 11.46 -11.25 -38.95
CA HIS A 393 10.38 -10.33 -39.28
C HIS A 393 9.16 -11.11 -39.73
N LEU A 394 8.03 -10.91 -39.06
CA LEU A 394 6.74 -11.42 -39.51
C LEU A 394 6.09 -10.40 -40.48
N PRO A 395 5.22 -10.84 -41.40
CA PRO A 395 4.50 -9.92 -42.28
C PRO A 395 3.67 -8.90 -41.48
N PRO A 396 3.44 -7.68 -42.00
CA PRO A 396 2.61 -6.67 -41.36
C PRO A 396 1.17 -7.17 -41.19
N LEU A 397 0.61 -7.04 -39.99
CA LEU A 397 -0.71 -7.57 -39.65
C LEU A 397 -1.69 -6.46 -39.24
N PRO A 398 -3.01 -6.63 -39.49
CA PRO A 398 -4.05 -5.78 -38.92
C PRO A 398 -4.04 -5.83 -37.38
N GLN A 399 -4.53 -4.77 -36.72
CA GLN A 399 -4.60 -4.64 -35.26
C GLN A 399 -5.27 -5.83 -34.50
N TRP A 400 -6.01 -6.69 -35.20
CA TRP A 400 -6.66 -7.90 -34.68
C TRP A 400 -5.75 -9.14 -34.61
N TRP A 401 -4.43 -8.97 -34.71
CA TRP A 401 -3.44 -10.05 -34.73
C TRP A 401 -3.49 -10.98 -33.49
N ARG A 402 -4.06 -10.57 -32.36
CA ARG A 402 -4.27 -11.42 -31.17
C ARG A 402 -5.12 -12.67 -31.47
N VAL A 403 -6.10 -12.54 -32.36
CA VAL A 403 -6.92 -13.66 -32.86
C VAL A 403 -6.12 -14.50 -33.85
N TRP A 404 -5.29 -13.85 -34.68
CA TRP A 404 -4.46 -14.50 -35.67
C TRP A 404 -3.19 -15.15 -35.13
N ALA A 405 -2.66 -14.79 -33.96
CA ALA A 405 -1.55 -15.51 -33.31
C ALA A 405 -2.03 -16.88 -32.81
N ARG A 406 -3.24 -16.94 -32.25
CA ARG A 406 -3.92 -18.21 -31.94
C ARG A 406 -4.19 -19.02 -33.21
N GLN A 407 -4.67 -18.38 -34.28
CA GLN A 407 -4.84 -19.03 -35.59
C GLN A 407 -3.50 -19.37 -36.27
N GLY A 408 -2.44 -18.65 -35.95
CA GLY A 408 -1.08 -18.80 -36.48
C GLY A 408 -0.43 -20.05 -35.92
N VAL A 409 -0.65 -20.39 -34.65
CA VAL A 409 -0.31 -21.72 -34.11
C VAL A 409 -1.04 -22.82 -34.90
N VAL A 410 -2.33 -22.64 -35.19
CA VAL A 410 -3.13 -23.61 -35.96
C VAL A 410 -2.65 -23.71 -37.42
N ASN A 411 -2.34 -22.57 -38.06
CA ASN A 411 -1.87 -22.50 -39.44
C ASN A 411 -0.40 -22.92 -39.58
N TYR A 412 0.44 -22.72 -38.57
CA TYR A 412 1.84 -23.16 -38.53
C TYR A 412 1.89 -24.68 -38.32
N VAL A 413 1.14 -25.23 -37.36
CA VAL A 413 0.96 -26.69 -37.21
C VAL A 413 0.35 -27.30 -38.48
N GLY A 414 -0.59 -26.61 -39.14
CA GLY A 414 -1.19 -27.04 -40.41
C GLY A 414 -0.24 -26.99 -41.61
N MET A 415 0.56 -25.93 -41.74
CA MET A 415 1.56 -25.80 -42.82
C MET A 415 2.64 -26.88 -42.75
N TRP A 416 3.08 -27.25 -41.54
CA TRP A 416 4.07 -28.31 -41.37
C TRP A 416 3.48 -29.71 -41.55
N ARG A 417 2.23 -29.95 -41.16
CA ARG A 417 1.53 -31.22 -41.46
C ARG A 417 1.46 -31.47 -42.97
N VAL A 418 1.11 -30.46 -43.76
CA VAL A 418 1.05 -30.56 -45.24
C VAL A 418 2.44 -30.73 -45.87
N ARG A 419 3.49 -30.23 -45.21
CA ARG A 419 4.87 -30.41 -45.68
C ARG A 419 5.39 -31.81 -45.41
N PHE A 420 5.10 -32.40 -44.25
CA PHE A 420 5.47 -33.77 -43.91
C PHE A 420 4.66 -34.82 -44.71
N GLU A 421 3.38 -34.57 -44.99
CA GLU A 421 2.58 -35.45 -45.87
C GLU A 421 3.06 -35.48 -47.35
N LYS A 422 3.86 -34.50 -47.77
CA LYS A 422 4.49 -34.47 -49.11
C LYS A 422 5.87 -35.11 -49.16
N GLU A 423 6.51 -35.35 -48.03
CA GLU A 423 7.84 -35.98 -47.94
C GLU A 423 7.75 -37.51 -47.70
N ASP A 424 6.56 -38.03 -47.34
CA ASP A 424 6.27 -39.46 -47.17
C ASP A 424 5.62 -40.14 -48.42
N LYS A 425 5.82 -39.59 -49.63
CA LYS A 425 5.37 -40.21 -50.90
C LYS A 425 6.49 -40.43 -51.89
#